data_AF-A0A822XJ81-F1
#
_entry.id   AF-A0A822XJ81-F1
#
_cell.length_a   1.000
_cell.length_b   1.000
_cell.length_c   1.000
_cell.angle_alpha   90.00
_cell.angle_beta   90.00
_cell.angle_gamma   90.00
#
_symmetry.space_group_name_H-M   'P 1'
#
loop_
_entity.id
_entity.type
_entity.pdbx_description
1 polymer ?
#
loop_
_entity_poly.entity_id
_entity_poly.type
_entity_poly.pdbx_seq_one_letter_code
_entity_poly.pdbx_strand_id
1 'polypeptide(L)'
;MVQRCTLHIRGYRVHSVRQPLSKHILNAVELWLVDKAVLPIENSLGGSIHRNYDLLLRHRLHIVDEVQLVVDHCLLGLPAVRKEDLKRVLSHPQTLAQCEINLSKLGVVRESVDDTAGAAQFIASSGLRDAGFVASARAAEIYGFNILAERFQV
;
A
#
# COMPACT_ATOMS: atom_id res chain seq x y z
N MET A 1 -0.08 -1.11 11.78
CA MET A 1 0.58 -2.28 11.14
C MET A 1 2.00 -1.87 10.79
N VAL A 2 3.05 -2.63 11.13
CA VAL A 2 4.43 -2.25 10.77
C VAL A 2 4.86 -3.05 9.54
N GLN A 3 5.22 -2.35 8.48
CA GLN A 3 5.90 -2.91 7.34
C GLN A 3 7.39 -2.61 7.52
N ARG A 4 8.20 -3.64 7.77
CA ARG A 4 9.65 -3.49 7.70
C ARG A 4 10.04 -3.50 6.23
N CYS A 5 10.25 -2.30 5.72
CA CYS A 5 10.88 -2.08 4.43
C CYS A 5 12.37 -1.90 4.69
N THR A 6 13.21 -2.58 3.94
CA THR A 6 14.65 -2.37 4.06
C THR A 6 15.03 -1.20 3.14
N LEU A 7 15.77 -0.23 3.68
CA LEU A 7 16.24 1.05 3.15
C LEU A 7 15.30 2.28 3.05
N HIS A 8 15.61 3.29 3.87
CA HIS A 8 15.36 4.71 3.60
C HIS A 8 16.70 5.38 3.25
N ILE A 9 16.67 6.45 2.45
CA ILE A 9 17.85 7.28 2.15
C ILE A 9 17.49 8.73 2.46
N ARG A 10 18.11 9.32 3.48
CA ARG A 10 18.13 10.79 3.64
C ARG A 10 19.15 11.38 2.64
N GLY A 11 18.74 12.38 1.86
CA GLY A 11 19.66 13.25 1.11
C GLY A 11 19.93 12.93 -0.36
N TYR A 12 19.23 11.98 -0.99
CA TYR A 12 19.39 11.65 -2.42
C TYR A 12 18.09 11.87 -3.20
N ARG A 13 18.19 12.20 -4.50
CA ARG A 13 17.04 12.21 -5.43
C ARG A 13 16.54 10.77 -5.59
N VAL A 14 15.41 10.46 -4.98
CA VAL A 14 14.76 9.15 -5.13
C VAL A 14 13.87 9.19 -6.37
N HIS A 15 14.25 8.46 -7.41
CA HIS A 15 13.37 8.16 -8.54
C HIS A 15 12.64 6.85 -8.25
N SER A 16 11.36 6.93 -7.85
CA SER A 16 10.54 5.73 -7.64
C SER A 16 10.19 5.12 -8.99
N VAL A 17 10.72 3.92 -9.26
CA VAL A 17 10.34 3.11 -10.42
C VAL A 17 9.44 1.98 -9.93
N ARG A 18 8.17 1.99 -10.34
CA ARG A 18 7.25 0.89 -10.05
C ARG A 18 7.72 -0.34 -10.83
N GLN A 19 8.20 -1.34 -10.12
CA GLN A 19 8.57 -2.64 -10.68
C GLN A 19 7.54 -3.67 -10.20
N PRO A 20 6.89 -4.42 -11.11
CA PRO A 20 5.81 -5.34 -10.74
C PRO A 20 6.30 -6.58 -9.97
N LEU A 21 7.60 -6.88 -9.98
CA LEU A 21 8.16 -8.05 -9.31
C LEU A 21 9.46 -7.70 -8.57
N SER A 22 9.60 -8.22 -7.34
CA SER A 22 10.81 -8.09 -6.51
C SER A 22 12.10 -8.45 -7.26
N LYS A 23 12.06 -9.46 -8.14
CA LYS A 23 13.21 -9.86 -8.96
C LYS A 23 13.75 -8.74 -9.84
N HIS A 24 12.87 -7.91 -10.41
CA HIS A 24 13.31 -6.84 -11.30
C HIS A 24 13.95 -5.69 -10.50
N ILE A 25 13.47 -5.46 -9.28
CA ILE A 25 14.06 -4.49 -8.36
C ILE A 25 15.50 -4.88 -8.03
N LEU A 26 15.74 -6.15 -7.67
CA LEU A 26 17.09 -6.63 -7.34
C LEU A 26 18.03 -6.64 -8.56
N ASN A 27 17.53 -7.08 -9.72
CA ASN A 27 18.30 -7.01 -10.96
C ASN A 27 18.71 -5.57 -11.31
N ALA A 28 17.86 -4.57 -11.05
CA ALA A 28 18.20 -3.18 -11.33
C ALA A 28 19.38 -2.69 -10.48
N VAL A 29 19.51 -3.18 -9.24
CA VAL A 29 20.67 -2.87 -8.39
C VAL A 29 21.91 -3.59 -8.91
N GLU A 30 21.82 -4.87 -9.24
CA GLU A 30 22.98 -5.64 -9.76
C GLU A 30 23.51 -5.10 -11.10
N LEU A 31 22.62 -4.60 -11.95
CA LEU A 31 22.96 -3.99 -13.22
C LEU A 31 23.37 -2.51 -13.09
N TRP A 32 23.50 -1.98 -11.86
CA TRP A 32 23.85 -0.58 -11.60
C TRP A 32 22.91 0.44 -12.26
N LEU A 33 21.65 0.06 -12.50
CA LEU A 33 20.61 0.96 -13.02
C LEU A 33 20.05 1.86 -11.92
N VAL A 34 20.15 1.40 -10.67
CA VAL A 34 19.82 2.15 -9.46
C VAL A 34 20.87 1.85 -8.39
N ASP A 35 21.18 2.83 -7.55
CA ASP A 35 22.19 2.65 -6.49
C ASP A 35 21.69 1.73 -5.37
N LYS A 36 20.39 1.77 -5.10
CA LYS A 36 19.76 1.12 -3.94
C LYS A 36 18.31 0.73 -4.25
N ALA A 37 17.82 -0.30 -3.58
CA ALA A 37 16.45 -0.79 -3.68
C ALA A 37 15.78 -0.90 -2.31
N VAL A 38 14.45 -0.73 -2.31
CA VAL A 38 13.62 -0.96 -1.12
C VAL A 38 12.83 -2.24 -1.31
N LEU A 39 12.98 -3.17 -0.38
CA LEU A 39 12.30 -4.47 -0.42
C LEU A 39 11.58 -4.71 0.91
N PRO A 40 10.28 -5.03 0.90
CA PRO A 40 9.59 -5.42 2.12
C PRO A 40 10.03 -6.83 2.51
N ILE A 41 10.54 -7.00 3.73
CA ILE A 41 11.02 -8.29 4.24
C ILE A 41 10.07 -8.91 5.27
N GLU A 42 9.31 -8.07 5.98
CA GLU A 42 8.41 -8.52 7.03
C GLU A 42 7.17 -7.61 7.09
N ASN A 43 6.03 -8.22 7.37
CA ASN A 43 4.76 -7.55 7.64
C ASN A 43 4.22 -8.08 8.96
N SER A 44 3.92 -7.20 9.93
CA SER A 44 3.42 -7.62 11.25
C SER A 44 2.20 -8.55 11.21
N LEU A 45 1.39 -8.50 10.14
CA LEU A 45 0.19 -9.33 9.99
C LEU A 45 0.39 -10.53 9.07
N GLY A 46 1.31 -10.43 8.12
CA GLY A 46 1.60 -11.49 7.15
C GLY A 46 2.83 -12.33 7.49
N GLY A 47 3.56 -11.96 8.54
CA GLY A 47 4.86 -12.51 8.89
C GLY A 47 5.95 -12.14 7.87
N SER A 48 7.01 -12.95 7.87
CA SER A 48 8.14 -12.79 6.96
C SER A 48 7.76 -13.08 5.52
N ILE A 49 8.22 -12.23 4.60
CA ILE A 49 8.03 -12.41 3.16
C ILE A 49 9.18 -13.29 2.65
N HIS A 50 9.09 -14.59 2.90
CA HIS A 50 10.16 -15.57 2.60
C HIS A 50 10.67 -15.50 1.15
N ARG A 51 9.77 -15.27 0.19
CA ARG A 51 10.16 -15.10 -1.23
C ARG A 51 11.21 -14.01 -1.44
N ASN A 52 11.12 -12.91 -0.68
CA ASN A 52 12.06 -11.80 -0.79
C ASN A 52 13.40 -12.14 -0.11
N TYR A 53 13.38 -12.91 0.98
CA TYR A 53 14.60 -13.49 1.57
C TYR A 53 15.30 -14.46 0.60
N ASP A 54 14.56 -15.38 -0.03
CA ASP A 54 15.11 -16.33 -0.99
C ASP A 54 15.75 -15.62 -2.19
N LEU A 55 15.15 -14.51 -2.62
CA LEU A 55 15.73 -13.68 -3.68
C LEU A 55 17.03 -13.01 -3.21
N LEU A 56 17.05 -12.39 -2.04
CA LEU A 56 18.28 -11.79 -1.49
C LEU A 56 19.43 -12.81 -1.39
N LEU A 57 19.15 -14.05 -1.00
CA LEU A 57 20.15 -15.11 -0.91
C LEU A 57 20.72 -15.54 -2.28
N ARG A 58 19.99 -15.32 -3.38
CA ARG A 58 20.43 -15.66 -4.74
C ARG A 58 21.26 -14.56 -5.40
N HIS A 59 21.19 -13.35 -4.88
CA HIS A 59 21.89 -12.18 -5.42
C HIS A 59 23.10 -11.82 -4.55
N ARG A 60 24.12 -11.19 -5.14
CA ARG A 60 25.31 -10.72 -4.39
C ARG A 60 25.09 -9.33 -3.80
N LEU A 61 23.95 -9.13 -3.15
CA LEU A 61 23.53 -7.87 -2.55
C LEU A 61 23.61 -7.97 -1.02
N HIS A 62 23.82 -6.83 -0.36
CA HIS A 62 23.88 -6.75 1.10
C HIS A 62 22.88 -5.72 1.61
N ILE A 63 22.24 -6.02 2.74
CA ILE A 63 21.35 -5.10 3.44
C ILE A 63 22.21 -4.03 4.11
N VAL A 64 21.95 -2.77 3.81
CA VAL A 64 22.71 -1.63 4.39
C VAL A 64 21.91 -0.81 5.40
N ASP A 65 20.58 -0.94 5.44
CA ASP A 65 19.73 -0.19 6.37
C ASP A 65 18.32 -0.81 6.47
N GLU A 66 17.61 -0.56 7.57
CA GLU A 66 16.22 -0.98 7.78
C GLU A 66 15.29 0.20 8.10
N VAL A 67 14.04 0.14 7.63
CA VAL A 67 13.00 1.11 7.99
C VAL A 67 11.71 0.42 8.39
N GLN A 68 11.14 0.87 9.48
CA GLN A 68 9.81 0.45 9.94
C GLN A 68 8.79 1.49 9.48
N LEU A 69 7.92 1.09 8.55
CA LEU A 69 6.81 1.91 8.08
C LEU A 69 5.55 1.52 8.83
N VAL A 70 5.03 2.45 9.62
CA VAL A 70 3.70 2.29 10.20
C VAL A 70 2.67 2.53 9.11
N VAL A 71 1.91 1.49 8.78
CA VAL A 71 0.75 1.52 7.92
C VAL A 71 -0.46 1.82 8.79
N ASP A 72 -0.99 3.03 8.60
CA ASP A 72 -2.28 3.46 9.09
C ASP A 72 -3.27 3.50 7.92
N HIS A 73 -4.36 2.76 8.05
CA HIS A 73 -5.43 2.73 7.07
C HIS A 73 -6.48 3.79 7.42
N CYS A 74 -6.91 4.51 6.40
CA CYS A 74 -7.96 5.50 6.44
C CYS A 74 -9.08 5.05 5.49
N LEU A 75 -10.32 5.37 5.85
CA LEU A 75 -11.43 5.31 4.91
C LEU A 75 -11.38 6.57 4.05
N LEU A 76 -11.29 6.38 2.74
CA LEU A 76 -11.18 7.44 1.75
C LEU A 76 -12.43 7.45 0.86
N GLY A 77 -12.83 8.64 0.43
CA GLY A 77 -13.93 8.85 -0.52
C GLY A 77 -13.66 10.05 -1.41
N LEU A 78 -14.36 10.14 -2.54
CA LEU A 78 -14.18 11.27 -3.46
C LEU A 78 -14.52 12.60 -2.77
N PRO A 79 -13.99 13.73 -3.27
CA PRO A 79 -14.35 15.04 -2.74
C PRO A 79 -15.87 15.24 -2.67
N ALA A 80 -16.34 15.77 -1.54
CA ALA A 80 -17.76 15.97 -1.21
C ALA A 80 -18.62 14.70 -1.04
N VAL A 81 -18.04 13.50 -1.04
CA VAL A 81 -18.73 12.26 -0.62
C VAL A 81 -18.66 12.15 0.89
N ARG A 82 -19.76 11.79 1.55
CA ARG A 82 -19.79 11.49 2.98
C ARG A 82 -19.77 9.99 3.21
N LYS A 83 -19.46 9.60 4.44
CA LYS A 83 -19.37 8.20 4.84
C LYS A 83 -20.68 7.44 4.62
N GLU A 84 -21.82 8.12 4.76
CA GLU A 84 -23.15 7.52 4.59
C GLU A 84 -23.52 7.28 3.13
N ASP A 85 -22.84 7.94 2.20
CA ASP A 85 -23.13 7.82 0.77
C ASP A 85 -22.43 6.59 0.14
N LEU A 86 -21.52 5.96 0.89
CA LEU A 86 -20.77 4.79 0.46
C LEU A 86 -21.64 3.52 0.49
N LYS A 87 -21.64 2.77 -0.62
CA LYS A 87 -22.28 1.45 -0.72
C LYS A 87 -21.27 0.31 -0.77
N ARG A 88 -20.09 0.58 -1.30
CA ARG A 88 -19.01 -0.39 -1.44
C ARG A 88 -17.66 0.21 -1.09
N VAL A 89 -16.75 -0.63 -0.62
CA VAL A 89 -15.39 -0.25 -0.28
C VAL A 89 -14.42 -1.23 -0.91
N LEU A 90 -13.46 -0.68 -1.67
CA LEU A 90 -12.44 -1.44 -2.37
C LEU A 90 -11.12 -1.36 -1.61
N SER A 91 -10.41 -2.49 -1.48
CA SER A 91 -9.00 -2.53 -1.06
C SER A 91 -8.41 -3.92 -1.26
N HIS A 92 -7.12 -4.09 -0.91
CA HIS A 92 -6.47 -5.39 -0.86
C HIS A 92 -7.15 -6.29 0.19
N PRO A 93 -7.30 -7.61 -0.05
CA PRO A 93 -8.01 -8.50 0.88
C PRO A 93 -7.45 -8.46 2.30
N GLN A 94 -6.13 -8.33 2.46
CA GLN A 94 -5.49 -8.17 3.77
C GLN A 94 -5.88 -6.87 4.50
N THR A 95 -6.08 -5.77 3.77
CA THR A 95 -6.52 -4.48 4.33
C THR A 95 -8.01 -4.51 4.68
N LEU A 96 -8.83 -5.16 3.86
CA LEU A 96 -10.25 -5.37 4.16
C LEU A 96 -10.44 -6.21 5.43
N ALA A 97 -9.64 -7.25 5.62
CA ALA A 97 -9.65 -8.07 6.83
C ALA A 97 -9.31 -7.25 8.09
N GLN A 98 -8.31 -6.36 8.02
CA GLN A 98 -7.94 -5.48 9.13
C GLN A 98 -9.02 -4.47 9.50
N CYS A 99 -9.82 -4.06 8.52
CA CYS A 99 -10.87 -3.06 8.72
C CYS A 99 -12.27 -3.69 8.88
N GLU A 100 -12.35 -5.01 9.00
CA GLU A 100 -13.60 -5.77 8.98
C GLU A 100 -14.62 -5.25 10.00
N ILE A 101 -14.21 -5.00 11.24
CA ILE A 101 -15.11 -4.53 12.30
C ILE A 101 -15.74 -3.19 11.91
N ASN A 102 -14.96 -2.25 11.39
CA ASN A 102 -15.45 -0.93 11.03
C ASN A 102 -16.25 -0.95 9.72
N LEU A 103 -15.89 -1.82 8.77
CA LEU A 103 -16.67 -2.06 7.55
C LEU A 103 -18.03 -2.70 7.84
N SER A 104 -18.10 -3.66 8.78
CA SER A 104 -19.35 -4.26 9.25
C SER A 104 -20.30 -3.22 9.84
N LYS A 105 -19.80 -2.30 10.67
CA LYS A 105 -20.60 -1.22 11.27
C LYS A 105 -21.20 -0.26 10.24
N LEU A 106 -20.52 -0.12 9.10
CA LEU A 106 -20.95 0.71 7.97
C LEU A 106 -21.98 0.03 7.07
N GLY A 107 -22.09 -1.31 7.10
CA GLY A 107 -23.01 -2.05 6.24
C GLY A 107 -22.67 -1.99 4.74
N VAL A 108 -21.41 -1.72 4.39
CA VAL A 108 -20.94 -1.59 3.01
C VAL A 108 -20.48 -2.92 2.42
N VAL A 109 -20.66 -3.08 1.11
CA VAL A 109 -20.12 -4.21 0.35
C VAL A 109 -18.59 -4.10 0.28
N ARG A 110 -17.89 -5.21 0.46
CA ARG A 110 -16.43 -5.27 0.43
C ARG A 110 -15.98 -5.85 -0.90
N GLU A 111 -15.17 -5.11 -1.63
CA GLU A 111 -14.68 -5.51 -2.95
C GLU A 111 -13.15 -5.66 -2.90
N SER A 112 -12.68 -6.89 -3.07
CA SER A 112 -11.26 -7.22 -3.03
C SER A 112 -10.59 -6.87 -4.36
N VAL A 113 -9.47 -6.14 -4.29
CA VAL A 113 -8.66 -5.78 -5.47
C VAL A 113 -7.19 -6.07 -5.22
N ASP A 114 -6.52 -6.64 -6.23
CA ASP A 114 -5.08 -6.93 -6.13
C ASP A 114 -4.22 -5.67 -6.36
N ASP A 115 -4.63 -4.81 -7.29
CA ASP A 115 -3.98 -3.51 -7.54
C ASP A 115 -4.75 -2.38 -6.87
N THR A 116 -4.36 -2.06 -5.63
CA THR A 116 -4.94 -0.96 -4.85
C THR A 116 -4.72 0.41 -5.52
N ALA A 117 -3.54 0.64 -6.10
CA ALA A 117 -3.23 1.87 -6.80
C ALA A 117 -4.10 2.04 -8.07
N GLY A 118 -4.23 0.97 -8.85
CA GLY A 118 -5.08 0.94 -10.04
C GLY A 118 -6.56 1.15 -9.71
N ALA A 119 -7.06 0.51 -8.66
CA ALA A 119 -8.44 0.67 -8.20
C ALA A 119 -8.72 2.11 -7.70
N ALA A 120 -7.81 2.70 -6.93
CA ALA A 120 -7.93 4.09 -6.49
C ALA A 120 -7.99 5.06 -7.68
N GLN A 121 -7.12 4.87 -8.66
CA GLN A 121 -7.13 5.67 -9.89
C GLN A 121 -8.45 5.51 -10.66
N PHE A 122 -8.98 4.29 -10.76
CA PHE A 122 -10.23 4.01 -11.45
C PHE A 122 -11.45 4.69 -10.78
N ILE A 123 -11.54 4.68 -9.45
CA ILE A 123 -12.60 5.38 -8.70
C ILE A 123 -12.48 6.90 -8.94
N ALA A 124 -11.26 7.44 -8.87
CA ALA A 124 -10.99 8.85 -9.10
C ALA A 124 -11.36 9.29 -10.53
N SER A 125 -10.97 8.53 -11.56
CA SER A 125 -11.25 8.86 -12.96
C SER A 125 -12.72 8.67 -13.34
N SER A 126 -13.39 7.68 -12.74
CA SER A 126 -14.77 7.33 -13.08
C SER A 126 -15.80 8.12 -12.25
N GLY A 127 -15.36 8.86 -11.22
CA GLY A 127 -16.25 9.65 -10.38
C GLY A 127 -17.25 8.82 -9.58
N LEU A 128 -16.88 7.60 -9.18
CA LEU A 128 -17.77 6.68 -8.45
C LEU A 128 -18.00 7.15 -7.01
N ARG A 129 -19.09 7.90 -6.82
CA ARG A 129 -19.46 8.47 -5.51
C ARG A 129 -20.00 7.45 -4.51
N ASP A 130 -20.43 6.29 -5.00
CA ASP A 130 -20.91 5.17 -4.18
C ASP A 130 -19.78 4.25 -3.68
N ALA A 131 -18.54 4.48 -4.16
CA ALA A 131 -17.38 3.68 -3.86
C ALA A 131 -16.39 4.42 -2.95
N GLY A 132 -16.03 3.76 -1.86
CA GLY A 132 -14.95 4.18 -0.97
C GLY A 132 -13.71 3.34 -1.18
N PHE A 133 -12.61 3.79 -0.60
CA PHE A 133 -11.32 3.12 -0.69
C PHE A 133 -10.66 3.07 0.68
N VAL A 134 -10.05 1.95 1.06
CA VAL A 134 -9.27 1.88 2.31
C VAL A 134 -7.79 1.81 1.98
N ALA A 135 -7.05 2.85 2.35
CA ALA A 135 -5.62 2.99 2.09
C ALA A 135 -4.97 3.98 3.06
N SER A 136 -3.67 4.27 2.87
CA SER A 136 -2.98 5.27 3.68
C SER A 136 -3.44 6.69 3.35
N ALA A 137 -3.29 7.62 4.29
CA ALA A 137 -3.55 9.05 4.06
C ALA A 137 -2.80 9.61 2.84
N ARG A 138 -1.57 9.12 2.60
CA ARG A 138 -0.77 9.48 1.42
C ARG A 138 -1.45 9.10 0.10
N ALA A 139 -2.21 8.01 0.05
CA ALA A 139 -2.97 7.66 -1.15
C ALA A 139 -4.06 8.71 -1.46
N ALA A 140 -4.63 9.33 -0.43
CA ALA A 140 -5.60 10.39 -0.59
C ALA A 140 -5.00 11.60 -1.31
N GLU A 141 -3.80 12.02 -0.92
CA GLU A 141 -3.05 13.10 -1.57
C GLU A 141 -2.70 12.79 -3.03
N ILE A 142 -2.26 11.56 -3.30
CA ILE A 142 -1.81 11.14 -4.65
C ILE A 142 -2.99 11.07 -5.64
N TYR A 143 -4.12 10.53 -5.19
CA TYR A 143 -5.27 10.25 -6.08
C TYR A 143 -6.43 11.24 -5.92
N GLY A 144 -6.30 12.25 -5.05
CA GLY A 144 -7.30 13.30 -4.87
C GLY A 144 -8.54 12.86 -4.09
N PHE A 145 -8.39 11.99 -3.09
CA PHE A 145 -9.47 11.59 -2.18
C PHE A 145 -9.50 12.46 -0.92
N ASN A 146 -10.66 12.51 -0.27
CA ASN A 146 -10.81 13.00 1.09
C ASN A 146 -10.78 11.85 2.10
N ILE A 147 -10.20 12.13 3.26
CA ILE A 147 -10.22 11.22 4.40
C ILE A 147 -11.58 11.35 5.09
N LEU A 148 -12.33 10.25 5.13
CA LEU A 148 -13.65 10.15 5.79
C LEU A 148 -13.53 9.60 7.21
N ALA A 149 -12.53 8.77 7.47
CA ALA A 149 -12.18 8.31 8.81
C ALA A 149 -10.70 7.93 8.87
N GLU A 150 -10.00 8.36 9.91
CA GLU A 150 -8.62 7.95 10.21
C GLU A 150 -8.60 6.70 11.09
N ARG A 151 -7.47 5.98 11.08
CA ARG A 151 -7.24 4.77 11.91
C ARG A 151 -8.40 3.78 11.82
N PHE A 152 -8.76 3.45 10.59
CA PHE A 152 -9.93 2.67 10.26
C PHE A 152 -9.72 1.15 10.42
N GLN A 153 -8.47 0.72 10.62
CA GLN A 153 -8.11 -0.62 11.07
C GLN A 153 -8.35 -0.84 12.57
N VAL A 154 -8.38 -2.10 13.00
CA VAL A 154 -8.44 -2.53 14.41
C VAL A 154 -7.04 -2.79 14.97
#